data_AF-A0A6N7DAX9-F1
#
_entry.id   AF-A0A6N7DAX9-F1
#
_cell.length_a   1.000
_cell.length_b   1.000
_cell.length_c   1.000
_cell.angle_alpha   90.00
_cell.angle_beta   90.00
_cell.angle_gamma   90.00
#
_symmetry.space_group_name_H-M   'P 1'
#
loop_
_entity.id
_entity.type
_entity.pdbx_description
1 polymer ?
#
loop_
_entity_poly.entity_id
_entity_poly.type
_entity_poly.pdbx_seq_one_letter_code
_entity_poly.pdbx_strand_id
1 'polypeptide(L)'
;MRGLGSAAGFLVYLQNTGSLTRAEFVRALGQFLTAAGKDPGLTSVRNNTLDDTAQFALDIDDRRAGALGLATADINSTLSAALGGTYVNDFIDRGRVKKVYIQGDAPFRMLPQDIGIWTVRNSGGQMVPFSAFTSQRWTFGPTQLQRFNGVPAFEIQGNSAAGVSSGAAMRRIEEIAGKLPAGTGHAWAGASFEERRSGAQAPLLYAVSILFVFLCLAALYESWSVPFSVILVVPLGVVGAVAFTTLRGMSNDVYFQVGLLTTVGLSCKNAILIVEFAKQLQEQGRDLFDATLEAVRLRLRPILMTSLAFGFGVLPLVVGVGAGAAGRQAIGTAVFGGMVSATVLGIFFVPVFFTLIRSFFRARVQAPVASGAHHGGAA
;
A
#
# COMPACT_ATOMS: atom_id res chain seq x y z
N MET A 1 -7.97 15.92 -2.13
CA MET A 1 -7.55 14.65 -2.76
C MET A 1 -8.79 13.78 -2.95
N ARG A 2 -9.22 13.57 -4.20
CA ARG A 2 -10.31 12.64 -4.56
C ARG A 2 -9.66 11.28 -4.85
N GLY A 3 -10.05 10.21 -4.17
CA GLY A 3 -9.58 8.85 -4.50
C GLY A 3 -9.07 7.99 -3.34
N LEU A 4 -9.00 8.50 -2.11
CA LEU A 4 -8.90 7.61 -0.95
C LEU A 4 -10.29 7.00 -0.73
N GLY A 5 -10.41 5.68 -0.82
CA GLY A 5 -11.67 4.96 -0.63
C GLY A 5 -12.37 5.42 0.65
N SER A 6 -13.71 5.49 0.62
CA SER A 6 -14.52 5.87 1.78
C SER A 6 -14.50 4.82 2.91
N ALA A 7 -13.99 3.62 2.62
CA ALA A 7 -13.83 2.54 3.58
C ALA A 7 -12.37 2.48 4.05
N ALA A 8 -12.19 2.47 5.37
CA ALA A 8 -10.94 2.01 5.97
C ALA A 8 -10.69 0.53 5.60
N GLY A 9 -9.42 0.12 5.62
CA GLY A 9 -9.01 -1.27 5.40
C GLY A 9 -8.30 -1.49 4.07
N PHE A 10 -8.41 -2.71 3.54
CA PHE A 10 -7.78 -3.11 2.29
C PHE A 10 -8.78 -3.17 1.14
N LEU A 11 -8.27 -2.91 -0.07
CA LEU A 11 -9.04 -2.97 -1.32
C LEU A 11 -8.26 -3.79 -2.35
N VAL A 12 -8.87 -4.89 -2.78
CA VAL A 12 -8.30 -5.83 -3.75
C VAL A 12 -9.31 -6.12 -4.85
N TYR A 13 -8.82 -6.19 -6.08
CA TYR A 13 -9.59 -6.71 -7.20
C TYR A 13 -9.20 -8.17 -7.42
N LEU A 14 -10.18 -9.07 -7.31
CA LEU A 14 -10.04 -10.42 -7.84
C LEU A 14 -10.22 -10.32 -9.35
N GLN A 15 -9.26 -10.80 -10.14
CA GLN A 15 -9.24 -10.67 -11.60
C GLN A 15 -9.41 -12.03 -12.26
N ASN A 16 -10.14 -12.05 -13.38
CA ASN A 16 -10.24 -13.21 -14.26
C ASN A 16 -9.15 -13.11 -15.34
N THR A 17 -8.00 -13.76 -15.11
CA THR A 17 -6.80 -13.65 -15.96
C THR A 17 -6.63 -14.84 -16.91
N GLY A 18 -7.03 -16.04 -16.50
CA GLY A 18 -7.21 -17.18 -17.40
C GLY A 18 -8.69 -17.27 -17.73
N SER A 19 -9.06 -17.37 -19.00
CA SER A 19 -10.41 -17.21 -19.57
C SER A 19 -11.55 -18.05 -18.93
N LEU A 20 -11.78 -17.92 -17.62
CA LEU A 20 -12.81 -18.60 -16.87
C LEU A 20 -14.16 -18.06 -17.33
N THR A 21 -15.14 -18.95 -17.39
CA THR A 21 -16.53 -18.53 -17.60
C THR A 21 -16.99 -17.68 -16.40
N ARG A 22 -17.99 -16.83 -16.62
CA ARG A 22 -18.54 -15.99 -15.54
C ARG A 22 -19.01 -16.82 -14.34
N ALA A 23 -19.65 -17.96 -14.58
CA ALA A 23 -20.13 -18.85 -13.52
C ALA A 23 -18.99 -19.43 -12.68
N GLU A 24 -17.89 -19.83 -13.31
CA GLU A 24 -16.69 -20.29 -12.60
C GLU A 24 -16.05 -19.16 -11.80
N PHE A 25 -16.01 -17.94 -12.36
CA PHE A 25 -15.43 -16.79 -11.68
C PHE A 25 -16.26 -16.33 -10.48
N VAL A 26 -17.59 -16.35 -10.56
CA VAL A 26 -18.49 -16.12 -9.42
C VAL A 26 -18.30 -17.19 -8.34
N ARG A 27 -18.09 -18.46 -8.73
CA ARG A 27 -17.78 -19.52 -7.77
C ARG A 27 -16.45 -19.29 -7.07
N ALA A 28 -15.42 -18.84 -7.80
CA ALA A 28 -14.13 -18.48 -7.21
C ALA A 28 -14.24 -17.30 -6.23
N LEU A 29 -15.06 -16.28 -6.54
CA LEU A 29 -15.38 -15.21 -5.61
C LEU A 29 -16.05 -15.76 -4.33
N GLY A 30 -17.03 -16.66 -4.47
CA GLY A 30 -17.68 -17.29 -3.31
C GLY A 30 -16.70 -18.08 -2.44
N GLN A 31 -15.76 -18.82 -3.05
CA GLN A 31 -14.69 -19.51 -2.34
C GLN A 31 -13.76 -18.53 -1.61
N PHE A 32 -13.38 -17.44 -2.27
CA PHE A 32 -12.55 -16.39 -1.68
C PHE A 32 -13.24 -15.78 -0.44
N LEU A 33 -14.49 -15.36 -0.57
CA LEU A 33 -15.24 -14.74 0.53
C LEU A 33 -15.45 -15.73 1.69
N THR A 34 -15.71 -17.00 1.39
CA THR A 34 -15.85 -18.05 2.41
C THR A 34 -14.54 -18.29 3.15
N ALA A 35 -13.41 -18.34 2.43
CA ALA A 35 -12.09 -18.51 3.04
C ALA A 35 -11.71 -17.28 3.88
N ALA A 36 -11.96 -16.07 3.37
CA ALA A 36 -11.71 -14.83 4.09
C ALA A 36 -12.59 -14.68 5.34
N GLY A 37 -13.85 -15.12 5.29
CA GLY A 37 -14.75 -15.13 6.45
C GLY A 37 -14.35 -16.13 7.54
N LYS A 38 -13.50 -17.11 7.25
CA LYS A 38 -12.95 -18.07 8.22
C LYS A 38 -11.63 -17.63 8.83
N ASP A 39 -10.95 -16.64 8.25
CA ASP A 39 -9.66 -16.16 8.74
C ASP A 39 -9.87 -15.18 9.90
N PRO A 40 -9.41 -15.49 11.13
CA PRO A 40 -9.59 -14.61 12.29
C PRO A 40 -8.80 -13.29 12.18
N GLY A 41 -7.84 -13.19 11.26
CA GLY A 41 -7.07 -11.98 11.00
C GLY A 41 -7.77 -10.95 10.11
N LEU A 42 -8.96 -11.29 9.57
CA LEU A 42 -9.74 -10.46 8.66
C LEU A 42 -11.12 -10.18 9.23
N THR A 43 -11.66 -8.99 8.96
CA THR A 43 -13.02 -8.62 9.36
C THR A 43 -13.75 -7.89 8.25
N SER A 44 -15.07 -8.04 8.19
CA SER A 44 -15.94 -7.31 7.25
C SER A 44 -15.54 -7.42 5.77
N VAL A 45 -14.99 -8.58 5.37
CA VAL A 45 -14.61 -8.84 3.96
C VAL A 45 -15.87 -9.04 3.13
N ARG A 46 -16.05 -8.22 2.10
CA ARG A 46 -17.24 -8.21 1.25
C ARG A 46 -16.91 -7.86 -0.19
N ASN A 47 -17.72 -8.40 -1.10
CA ASN A 47 -17.78 -7.94 -2.48
C ASN A 47 -18.48 -6.57 -2.54
N ASN A 48 -17.92 -5.63 -3.31
CA ASN A 48 -18.50 -4.32 -3.56
C ASN A 48 -19.21 -4.23 -4.92
N THR A 49 -19.39 -5.37 -5.60
CA THR A 49 -20.25 -5.49 -6.78
C THR A 49 -21.65 -5.93 -6.37
N LEU A 50 -22.65 -5.46 -7.10
CA LEU A 50 -24.03 -5.94 -6.97
C LEU A 50 -24.12 -7.40 -7.40
N ASP A 51 -24.97 -8.16 -6.70
CA ASP A 51 -25.28 -9.53 -7.10
C ASP A 51 -26.01 -9.56 -8.45
N ASP A 52 -25.86 -10.68 -9.13
CA ASP A 52 -26.61 -10.97 -10.34
C ASP A 52 -28.11 -11.01 -9.98
N THR A 53 -28.98 -10.52 -10.87
CA THR A 53 -30.43 -10.46 -10.63
C THR A 53 -31.21 -11.16 -11.75
N ALA A 54 -32.49 -11.43 -11.48
CA ALA A 54 -33.40 -11.86 -12.51
C ALA A 54 -33.49 -10.78 -13.61
N GLN A 55 -33.30 -11.20 -14.86
CA GLN A 55 -33.43 -10.38 -16.05
C GLN A 55 -34.53 -10.99 -16.92
N PHE A 56 -35.25 -10.13 -17.62
CA PHE A 56 -36.31 -10.55 -18.52
C PHE A 56 -35.79 -10.53 -19.96
N ALA A 57 -35.54 -11.71 -20.52
CA ALA A 57 -35.06 -11.84 -21.89
C ALA A 57 -36.26 -11.93 -22.86
N LEU A 58 -36.23 -11.08 -23.88
CA LEU A 58 -37.17 -11.07 -24.99
C LEU A 58 -36.43 -11.56 -26.24
N ASP A 59 -36.83 -12.73 -26.75
CA ASP A 59 -36.25 -13.29 -27.97
C ASP A 59 -37.16 -13.01 -29.15
N ILE A 60 -36.61 -12.38 -30.18
CA ILE A 60 -37.29 -12.08 -31.43
C ILE A 60 -37.06 -13.23 -32.40
N ASP A 61 -38.14 -13.80 -32.94
CA ASP A 61 -38.07 -14.79 -34.01
C ASP A 61 -37.96 -14.06 -35.36
N ASP A 62 -36.73 -13.87 -35.82
CA ASP A 62 -36.42 -13.17 -37.08
C ASP A 62 -37.10 -13.82 -38.30
N ARG A 63 -37.33 -15.14 -38.28
CA ARG A 63 -38.00 -15.84 -39.38
C ARG A 63 -39.48 -15.48 -39.44
N ARG A 64 -40.16 -15.47 -38.28
CA ARG A 64 -41.55 -15.00 -38.18
C ARG A 64 -41.68 -13.52 -38.49
N ALA A 65 -40.77 -12.69 -37.95
CA ALA A 65 -40.76 -11.26 -38.21
C ALA A 65 -40.62 -10.97 -39.73
N GLY A 66 -39.69 -11.66 -40.40
CA GLY A 66 -39.51 -11.55 -41.85
C GLY A 66 -40.72 -12.02 -42.65
N ALA A 67 -41.32 -13.15 -42.28
CA ALA A 67 -42.54 -13.67 -42.93
C ALA A 67 -43.74 -12.73 -42.77
N LEU A 68 -43.81 -11.99 -41.65
CA LEU A 68 -44.84 -11.00 -41.37
C LEU A 68 -44.55 -9.63 -41.98
N GLY A 69 -43.43 -9.47 -42.70
CA GLY A 69 -43.03 -8.23 -43.37
C GLY A 69 -42.58 -7.12 -42.40
N LEU A 70 -42.07 -7.47 -41.23
CA LEU A 70 -41.59 -6.53 -40.22
C LEU A 70 -40.11 -6.21 -40.43
N ALA A 71 -39.75 -4.93 -40.42
CA ALA A 71 -38.35 -4.51 -40.41
C ALA A 71 -37.78 -4.57 -38.98
N THR A 72 -36.58 -5.12 -38.83
CA THR A 72 -35.87 -5.19 -37.53
C THR A 72 -35.69 -3.81 -36.89
N ALA A 73 -35.50 -2.76 -37.72
CA ALA A 73 -35.40 -1.38 -37.26
C ALA A 73 -36.70 -0.89 -36.59
N ASP A 74 -37.86 -1.24 -37.14
CA ASP A 74 -39.17 -0.85 -36.60
C ASP A 74 -39.50 -1.60 -35.30
N ILE A 75 -39.10 -2.86 -35.21
CA ILE A 75 -39.21 -3.66 -33.97
C ILE A 75 -38.35 -3.03 -32.87
N ASN A 76 -37.07 -2.76 -33.17
CA ASN A 76 -36.13 -2.20 -32.19
C ASN A 76 -36.51 -0.78 -31.75
N SER A 77 -36.97 0.06 -32.68
CA SER A 77 -37.40 1.44 -32.38
C SER A 77 -38.65 1.45 -31.51
N THR A 78 -39.64 0.61 -31.81
CA THR A 78 -40.86 0.46 -31.01
C THR A 78 -40.54 -0.03 -29.60
N LEU A 79 -39.71 -1.07 -29.47
CA LEU A 79 -39.33 -1.63 -28.17
C LEU A 79 -38.54 -0.62 -27.32
N SER A 80 -37.57 0.06 -27.92
CA SER A 80 -36.73 1.07 -27.23
C SER A 80 -37.55 2.26 -26.77
N ALA A 81 -38.45 2.77 -27.63
CA ALA A 81 -39.32 3.88 -27.28
C ALA A 81 -40.35 3.48 -26.22
N ALA A 82 -41.01 2.33 -26.35
CA ALA A 82 -42.05 1.90 -25.43
C ALA A 82 -41.52 1.61 -24.02
N LEU A 83 -40.45 0.82 -23.90
CA LEU A 83 -39.93 0.34 -22.61
C LEU A 83 -38.80 1.23 -22.06
N GLY A 84 -37.81 1.55 -22.89
CA GLY A 84 -36.59 2.24 -22.47
C GLY A 84 -36.70 3.76 -22.38
N GLY A 85 -37.65 4.34 -23.13
CA GLY A 85 -37.79 5.78 -23.26
C GLY A 85 -36.72 6.37 -24.18
N THR A 86 -37.15 7.12 -25.20
CA THR A 86 -36.26 7.69 -26.20
C THR A 86 -36.27 9.21 -26.11
N TYR A 87 -35.08 9.80 -26.07
CA TYR A 87 -34.92 11.24 -26.23
C TYR A 87 -35.15 11.62 -27.71
N VAL A 88 -36.04 12.57 -27.96
CA VAL A 88 -36.40 12.98 -29.33
C VAL A 88 -35.76 14.32 -29.69
N ASN A 89 -36.02 15.34 -28.88
CA ASN A 89 -35.52 16.70 -29.08
C ASN A 89 -35.64 17.50 -27.77
N ASP A 90 -35.34 18.79 -27.87
CA ASP A 90 -35.49 19.73 -26.77
C ASP A 90 -36.66 20.69 -26.97
N PHE A 91 -37.20 21.21 -25.88
CA PHE A 91 -38.21 22.28 -25.84
C PHE A 91 -37.86 23.32 -24.78
N ILE A 92 -38.46 24.51 -24.86
CA ILE A 92 -38.24 25.58 -23.88
C ILE A 92 -39.37 25.56 -22.86
N ASP A 93 -39.03 25.34 -21.58
CA ASP A 93 -39.94 25.52 -20.44
C ASP A 93 -39.41 26.64 -19.56
N ARG A 94 -40.15 27.75 -19.44
CA ARG A 94 -39.83 28.91 -18.59
C ARG A 94 -38.40 29.43 -18.79
N GLY A 95 -38.00 29.59 -20.06
CA GLY A 95 -36.68 30.12 -20.44
C GLY A 95 -35.52 29.13 -20.31
N ARG A 96 -35.77 27.88 -19.90
CA ARG A 96 -34.76 26.83 -19.86
C ARG A 96 -35.04 25.75 -20.89
N VAL A 97 -34.01 25.40 -21.66
CA VAL A 97 -34.06 24.26 -22.57
C VAL A 97 -34.15 22.96 -21.76
N LYS A 98 -35.17 22.16 -22.05
CA LYS A 98 -35.45 20.86 -21.42
C LYS A 98 -35.63 19.80 -22.49
N LYS A 99 -35.40 18.55 -22.10
CA LYS A 99 -35.49 17.39 -23.00
C LYS A 99 -36.93 16.90 -23.13
N VAL A 100 -37.31 16.50 -24.33
CA VAL A 100 -38.53 15.74 -24.62
C VAL A 100 -38.18 14.26 -24.72
N TYR A 101 -38.87 13.45 -23.92
CA TYR A 101 -38.79 12.00 -23.96
C TYR A 101 -40.12 11.42 -24.41
N ILE A 102 -40.08 10.41 -25.27
CA ILE A 102 -41.22 9.55 -25.57
C ILE A 102 -41.04 8.23 -24.84
N GLN A 103 -42.08 7.77 -24.13
CA GLN A 103 -42.09 6.49 -23.45
C GLN A 103 -43.51 5.94 -23.41
N GLY A 104 -43.65 4.61 -23.39
CA GLY A 104 -44.93 3.98 -23.06
C GLY A 104 -45.37 4.34 -21.65
N ASP A 105 -46.66 4.61 -21.47
CA ASP A 105 -47.22 4.92 -20.16
C ASP A 105 -47.07 3.72 -19.21
N ALA A 106 -46.92 4.00 -17.91
CA ALA A 106 -46.52 3.03 -16.91
C ALA A 106 -47.38 1.75 -16.92
N PRO A 107 -48.73 1.80 -16.95
CA PRO A 107 -49.58 0.61 -16.92
C PRO A 107 -49.37 -0.38 -18.07
N PHE A 108 -48.70 0.02 -19.15
CA PHE A 108 -48.50 -0.78 -20.37
C PHE A 108 -47.07 -1.33 -20.49
N ARG A 109 -46.30 -1.31 -19.40
CA ARG A 109 -44.91 -1.78 -19.35
C ARG A 109 -44.45 -2.28 -17.97
N MET A 110 -45.36 -2.59 -17.06
CA MET A 110 -44.98 -3.07 -15.72
C MET A 110 -44.84 -4.58 -15.67
N LEU A 111 -45.61 -5.31 -16.48
CA LEU A 111 -45.70 -6.76 -16.46
C LEU A 111 -45.18 -7.37 -17.77
N PRO A 112 -44.63 -8.60 -17.74
CA PRO A 112 -44.21 -9.34 -18.94
C PRO A 112 -45.26 -9.41 -20.06
N GLN A 113 -46.51 -9.62 -19.67
CA GLN A 113 -47.65 -9.71 -20.59
C GLN A 113 -47.94 -8.40 -21.33
N ASP A 114 -47.57 -7.25 -20.73
CA ASP A 114 -47.81 -5.94 -21.32
C ASP A 114 -46.95 -5.73 -22.58
N ILE A 115 -45.82 -6.43 -22.73
CA ILE A 115 -44.99 -6.34 -23.93
C ILE A 115 -45.77 -6.83 -25.16
N GLY A 116 -46.65 -7.82 -25.00
CA GLY A 116 -47.40 -8.42 -26.10
C GLY A 116 -48.47 -7.51 -26.72
N ILE A 117 -48.88 -6.45 -26.01
CA ILE A 117 -49.92 -5.51 -26.50
C ILE A 117 -49.36 -4.49 -27.49
N TRP A 118 -48.04 -4.26 -27.47
CA TRP A 118 -47.39 -3.37 -28.39
C TRP A 118 -47.44 -3.95 -29.80
N THR A 119 -47.57 -3.08 -30.80
CA THR A 119 -47.73 -3.47 -32.19
C THR A 119 -46.73 -2.74 -33.07
N VAL A 120 -46.25 -3.43 -34.11
CA VAL A 120 -45.33 -2.88 -35.12
C VAL A 120 -46.04 -2.93 -36.46
N ARG A 121 -45.89 -1.87 -37.26
CA ARG A 121 -46.45 -1.81 -38.61
C ARG A 121 -45.58 -2.62 -39.56
N ASN A 122 -46.19 -3.51 -40.36
CA ASN A 122 -45.50 -4.23 -41.43
C ASN A 122 -45.53 -3.47 -42.76
N SER A 123 -44.79 -3.99 -43.75
CA SER A 123 -44.75 -3.45 -45.12
C SER A 123 -46.11 -3.42 -45.84
N GLY A 124 -47.04 -4.30 -45.45
CA GLY A 124 -48.42 -4.32 -45.91
C GLY A 124 -49.35 -3.32 -45.20
N GLY A 125 -48.83 -2.51 -44.27
CA GLY A 125 -49.57 -1.51 -43.50
C GLY A 125 -50.37 -2.06 -42.32
N GLN A 126 -50.30 -3.36 -42.04
CA GLN A 126 -50.97 -4.05 -40.94
C GLN A 126 -50.20 -3.89 -39.63
N MET A 127 -50.91 -3.82 -38.50
CA MET A 127 -50.32 -3.78 -37.16
C MET A 127 -50.17 -5.21 -36.63
N VAL A 128 -48.93 -5.62 -36.36
CA VAL A 128 -48.60 -6.96 -35.86
C VAL A 128 -48.21 -6.87 -34.38
N PRO A 129 -48.86 -7.59 -33.46
CA PRO A 129 -48.52 -7.55 -32.05
C PRO A 129 -47.19 -8.27 -31.76
N PHE A 130 -46.45 -7.80 -30.75
CA PHE A 130 -45.19 -8.42 -30.33
C PHE A 130 -45.35 -9.90 -29.95
N SER A 131 -46.52 -10.32 -29.46
CA SER A 131 -46.79 -11.72 -29.15
C SER A 131 -46.74 -12.67 -30.35
N ALA A 132 -46.87 -12.16 -31.59
CA ALA A 132 -46.85 -12.99 -32.80
C ALA A 132 -45.44 -13.45 -33.21
N PHE A 133 -44.41 -12.69 -32.84
CA PHE A 133 -43.02 -12.89 -33.30
C PHE A 133 -41.98 -12.84 -32.18
N THR A 134 -42.39 -12.78 -30.90
CA THR A 134 -41.47 -12.82 -29.77
C THR A 134 -41.79 -13.93 -28.79
N SER A 135 -40.77 -14.39 -28.08
CA SER A 135 -40.90 -15.26 -26.92
C SER A 135 -40.20 -14.66 -25.72
N GLN A 136 -40.66 -15.03 -24.52
CA GLN A 136 -40.28 -14.41 -23.27
C GLN A 136 -39.71 -15.47 -22.33
N ARG A 137 -38.58 -15.18 -21.68
CA ARG A 137 -38.04 -16.04 -20.62
C ARG A 137 -37.35 -15.24 -19.53
N TRP A 138 -37.44 -15.74 -18.31
CA TRP A 138 -36.63 -15.25 -17.21
C TRP A 138 -35.22 -15.85 -17.31
N THR A 139 -34.22 -15.00 -17.21
CA THR A 139 -32.81 -15.36 -17.13
C THR A 139 -32.18 -14.74 -15.89
N PHE A 140 -30.95 -15.13 -15.59
CA PHE A 140 -30.16 -14.52 -14.52
C PHE A 140 -28.92 -13.89 -15.13
N GLY A 141 -28.63 -12.65 -14.77
CA GLY A 141 -27.52 -11.92 -15.36
C GLY A 141 -26.95 -10.84 -14.45
N PRO A 142 -25.73 -10.37 -14.77
CA PRO A 142 -25.06 -9.37 -13.95
C PRO A 142 -25.75 -8.02 -14.06
N THR A 143 -26.01 -7.41 -12.90
CA THR A 143 -26.46 -6.01 -12.79
C THR A 143 -25.32 -5.03 -13.05
N GLN A 144 -24.10 -5.42 -12.68
CA GLN A 144 -22.89 -4.63 -12.85
C GLN A 144 -21.75 -5.52 -13.32
N LEU A 145 -21.07 -5.08 -14.38
CA LEU A 145 -19.84 -5.68 -14.87
C LEU A 145 -18.68 -4.75 -14.54
N GLN A 146 -17.79 -5.20 -13.66
CA GLN A 146 -16.58 -4.47 -13.30
C GLN A 146 -15.36 -5.03 -14.03
N ARG A 147 -14.44 -4.13 -14.36
CA ARG A 147 -13.14 -4.47 -14.94
C ARG A 147 -12.06 -3.68 -14.22
N PHE A 148 -10.91 -4.30 -14.02
CA PHE A 148 -9.73 -3.66 -13.45
C PHE A 148 -8.52 -3.94 -14.35
N ASN A 149 -7.79 -2.91 -14.78
CA ASN A 149 -6.70 -3.02 -15.77
C ASN A 149 -7.11 -3.76 -17.06
N GLY A 150 -8.34 -3.50 -17.54
CA GLY A 150 -8.85 -4.10 -18.78
C GLY A 150 -9.34 -5.54 -18.65
N VAL A 151 -9.17 -6.22 -17.52
CA VAL A 151 -9.67 -7.59 -17.31
C VAL A 151 -10.94 -7.60 -16.44
N PRO A 152 -11.90 -8.53 -16.65
CA PRO A 152 -13.04 -8.68 -15.76
C PRO A 152 -12.60 -8.90 -14.32
N ALA A 153 -13.21 -8.20 -13.38
CA ALA A 153 -12.79 -8.23 -11.98
C ALA A 153 -13.98 -8.06 -11.02
N PHE A 154 -13.77 -8.49 -9.79
CA PHE A 154 -14.64 -8.19 -8.65
C PHE A 154 -13.87 -7.37 -7.64
N GLU A 155 -14.43 -6.23 -7.25
CA GLU A 155 -13.88 -5.42 -6.16
C GLU A 155 -14.24 -6.03 -4.81
N ILE A 156 -13.23 -6.24 -3.98
CA ILE A 156 -13.38 -6.79 -2.64
C ILE A 156 -12.75 -5.81 -1.66
N GLN A 157 -13.51 -5.50 -0.61
CA GLN A 157 -13.09 -4.63 0.48
C GLN A 157 -13.18 -5.37 1.80
N GLY A 158 -12.29 -5.05 2.73
CA GLY A 158 -12.32 -5.63 4.08
C GLY A 158 -11.37 -4.91 5.02
N ASN A 159 -11.39 -5.29 6.29
CA ASN A 159 -10.55 -4.71 7.33
C ASN A 159 -9.61 -5.78 7.92
N SER A 160 -8.50 -5.33 8.51
CA SER A 160 -7.73 -6.17 9.42
C SER A 160 -8.50 -6.38 10.73
N ALA A 161 -8.32 -7.53 11.37
CA ALA A 161 -8.83 -7.74 12.72
C ALA A 161 -8.12 -6.84 13.73
N ALA A 162 -8.75 -6.64 14.90
CA ALA A 162 -8.16 -5.84 15.97
C ALA A 162 -6.79 -6.40 16.39
N GLY A 163 -5.77 -5.53 16.43
CA GLY A 163 -4.38 -5.92 16.73
C GLY A 163 -3.61 -6.52 15.55
N VAL A 164 -4.23 -6.73 14.39
CA VAL A 164 -3.57 -7.19 13.17
C VAL A 164 -3.24 -6.01 12.27
N SER A 165 -2.00 -5.92 11.81
CA SER A 165 -1.58 -4.86 10.89
C SER A 165 -2.19 -5.04 9.50
N SER A 166 -2.38 -3.93 8.79
CA SER A 166 -2.86 -3.91 7.40
C SER A 166 -2.00 -4.80 6.49
N GLY A 167 -0.66 -4.67 6.54
CA GLY A 167 0.24 -5.54 5.79
C GLY A 167 0.17 -7.03 6.15
N ALA A 168 -0.20 -7.39 7.38
CA ALA A 168 -0.47 -8.78 7.73
C ALA A 168 -1.78 -9.29 7.11
N ALA A 169 -2.86 -8.49 7.18
CA ALA A 169 -4.12 -8.80 6.52
C ALA A 169 -3.95 -8.93 4.99
N MET A 170 -3.16 -8.05 4.36
CA MET A 170 -2.87 -8.13 2.93
C MET A 170 -2.15 -9.43 2.55
N ARG A 171 -1.20 -9.89 3.37
CA ARG A 171 -0.53 -11.19 3.14
C ARG A 171 -1.51 -12.37 3.27
N ARG A 172 -2.43 -12.34 4.23
CA ARG A 172 -3.49 -13.36 4.35
C ARG A 172 -4.38 -13.40 3.11
N ILE A 173 -4.74 -12.24 2.57
CA ILE A 173 -5.52 -12.13 1.35
C ILE A 173 -4.77 -12.71 0.15
N GLU A 174 -3.45 -12.49 0.05
CA GLU A 174 -2.61 -13.12 -0.98
C GLU A 174 -2.54 -14.64 -0.81
N GLU A 175 -2.40 -15.14 0.42
CA GLU A 175 -2.43 -16.58 0.74
C GLU A 175 -3.77 -17.22 0.35
N ILE A 176 -4.89 -16.51 0.54
CA ILE A 176 -6.23 -16.97 0.14
C ILE A 176 -6.37 -16.93 -1.38
N ALA A 177 -5.98 -15.84 -2.02
CA ALA A 177 -6.03 -15.68 -3.48
C ALA A 177 -5.18 -16.73 -4.20
N GLY A 178 -4.03 -17.12 -3.62
CA GLY A 178 -3.17 -18.17 -4.16
C GLY A 178 -3.76 -19.58 -4.12
N LYS A 179 -4.83 -19.81 -3.35
CA LYS A 179 -5.53 -21.11 -3.26
C LYS A 179 -6.71 -21.24 -4.22
N LEU A 180 -7.04 -20.18 -4.95
CA LEU A 180 -8.14 -20.17 -5.91
C LEU A 180 -7.79 -20.94 -7.20
N PRO A 181 -8.79 -21.30 -8.02
CA PRO A 181 -8.56 -21.99 -9.28
C PRO A 181 -7.57 -21.26 -10.21
N ALA A 182 -6.80 -22.03 -10.98
CA ALA A 182 -5.94 -21.45 -12.00
C ALA A 182 -6.74 -20.53 -12.94
N GLY A 183 -6.19 -19.36 -13.27
CA GLY A 183 -6.88 -18.34 -14.04
C GLY A 183 -7.51 -17.22 -13.19
N THR A 184 -7.45 -17.30 -11.87
CA THR A 184 -7.72 -16.13 -11.00
C THR A 184 -6.45 -15.38 -10.66
N GLY A 185 -6.42 -14.09 -10.94
CA GLY A 185 -5.40 -13.15 -10.48
C GLY A 185 -5.93 -12.28 -9.34
N HIS A 186 -5.05 -11.49 -8.73
CA HIS A 186 -5.43 -10.44 -7.81
C HIS A 186 -4.62 -9.18 -8.10
N ALA A 187 -5.22 -8.01 -7.85
CA ALA A 187 -4.54 -6.74 -7.96
C ALA A 187 -4.93 -5.79 -6.83
N TRP A 188 -3.95 -5.19 -6.19
CA TRP A 188 -4.15 -4.18 -5.16
C TRP A 188 -4.50 -2.83 -5.78
N ALA A 189 -5.41 -2.08 -5.14
CA ALA A 189 -5.79 -0.75 -5.58
C ALA A 189 -6.04 0.19 -4.39
N GLY A 190 -6.18 1.49 -4.68
CA GLY A 190 -6.41 2.52 -3.66
C GLY A 190 -5.31 2.53 -2.59
N ALA A 191 -5.72 2.61 -1.32
CA ALA A 191 -4.80 2.69 -0.18
C ALA A 191 -3.87 1.47 -0.06
N SER A 192 -4.37 0.27 -0.38
CA SER A 192 -3.56 -0.96 -0.35
C SER A 192 -2.43 -0.95 -1.37
N PHE A 193 -2.66 -0.36 -2.54
CA PHE A 193 -1.60 -0.19 -3.54
C PHE A 193 -0.49 0.73 -3.04
N GLU A 194 -0.86 1.87 -2.45
CA GLU A 194 0.13 2.80 -1.87
C GLU A 194 0.88 2.20 -0.68
N GLU A 195 0.22 1.38 0.15
CA GLU A 195 0.88 0.64 1.23
C GLU A 195 1.96 -0.32 0.70
N ARG A 196 1.63 -1.10 -0.35
CA ARG A 196 2.61 -1.97 -1.03
C ARG A 196 3.77 -1.17 -1.63
N ARG A 197 3.47 -0.03 -2.25
CA ARG A 197 4.48 0.84 -2.86
C ARG A 197 5.42 1.45 -1.82
N SER A 198 4.86 1.98 -0.72
CA SER A 198 5.64 2.54 0.39
C SER A 198 6.53 1.47 1.04
N GLY A 199 5.98 0.27 1.29
CA GLY A 199 6.74 -0.85 1.83
C GLY A 199 7.90 -1.29 0.93
N ALA A 200 7.71 -1.30 -0.39
CA ALA A 200 8.75 -1.70 -1.33
C ALA A 200 9.91 -0.68 -1.44
N GLN A 201 9.64 0.62 -1.22
CA GLN A 201 10.64 1.67 -1.32
C GLN A 201 11.48 1.84 -0.05
N ALA A 202 10.98 1.41 1.11
CA ALA A 202 11.64 1.62 2.40
C ALA A 202 13.07 1.03 2.48
N PRO A 203 13.36 -0.21 2.04
CA PRO A 203 14.72 -0.75 2.09
C PRO A 203 15.72 0.04 1.24
N LEU A 204 15.31 0.45 0.03
CA LEU A 204 16.13 1.26 -0.86
C LEU A 204 16.41 2.64 -0.23
N LEU A 205 15.38 3.26 0.34
CA LEU A 205 15.50 4.56 1.01
C LEU A 205 16.52 4.49 2.15
N TYR A 206 16.46 3.45 2.99
CA TYR A 206 17.43 3.26 4.08
C TYR A 206 18.84 3.02 3.57
N ALA A 207 19.01 2.15 2.56
CA ALA A 207 20.32 1.86 2.00
C ALA A 207 20.99 3.11 1.40
N VAL A 208 20.24 3.88 0.60
CA VAL A 208 20.73 5.14 0.02
C VAL A 208 21.01 6.19 1.08
N SER A 209 20.15 6.33 2.10
CA SER A 209 20.38 7.29 3.19
C SER A 209 21.64 6.98 3.98
N ILE A 210 21.85 5.70 4.36
CA ILE A 210 23.03 5.25 5.09
C ILE A 210 24.29 5.45 4.23
N LEU A 211 24.23 5.13 2.94
CA LEU A 211 25.33 5.36 2.01
C LEU A 211 25.69 6.85 1.90
N PHE A 212 24.69 7.73 1.80
CA PHE A 212 24.95 9.16 1.72
C PHE A 212 25.58 9.70 3.01
N VAL A 213 25.07 9.30 4.17
CA VAL A 213 25.67 9.63 5.47
C VAL A 213 27.11 9.10 5.56
N PHE A 214 27.37 7.89 5.09
CA PHE A 214 28.72 7.32 5.04
C PHE A 214 29.67 8.19 4.22
N LEU A 215 29.28 8.56 3.00
CA LEU A 215 30.10 9.35 2.08
C LEU A 215 30.38 10.76 2.62
N CYS A 216 29.36 11.42 3.19
CA CYS A 216 29.54 12.72 3.85
C CYS A 216 30.52 12.65 5.02
N LEU A 217 30.45 11.61 5.85
CA LEU A 217 31.39 11.42 6.95
C LEU A 217 32.79 11.10 6.45
N ALA A 218 32.90 10.29 5.38
CA ALA A 218 34.20 9.95 4.80
C ALA A 218 34.91 11.19 4.25
N ALA A 219 34.16 12.08 3.59
CA ALA A 219 34.66 13.36 3.10
C ALA A 219 35.00 14.31 4.26
N LEU A 220 34.15 14.41 5.28
CA LEU A 220 34.36 15.31 6.43
C LEU A 220 35.62 14.97 7.24
N TYR A 221 35.87 13.67 7.45
CA TYR A 221 36.99 13.20 8.27
C TYR A 221 38.22 12.78 7.47
N GLU A 222 38.16 12.89 6.14
CA GLU A 222 39.21 12.42 5.21
C GLU A 222 39.66 10.99 5.54
N SER A 223 38.70 10.14 5.94
CA SER A 223 39.00 8.84 6.51
C SER A 223 37.83 7.89 6.34
N TRP A 224 38.13 6.65 5.96
CA TRP A 224 37.12 5.59 5.82
C TRP A 224 36.82 4.89 7.16
N SER A 225 37.72 4.91 8.13
CA SER A 225 37.57 4.18 9.40
C SER A 225 36.61 4.86 10.38
N VAL A 226 36.62 6.20 10.42
CA VAL A 226 35.72 7.00 11.27
C VAL A 226 34.24 6.81 10.89
N PRO A 227 33.82 6.93 9.62
CA PRO A 227 32.44 6.69 9.18
C PRO A 227 31.92 5.31 9.52
N PHE A 228 32.74 4.26 9.36
CA PHE A 228 32.34 2.90 9.74
C PHE A 228 32.01 2.81 11.23
N SER A 229 32.82 3.44 12.08
CA SER A 229 32.59 3.48 13.54
C SER A 229 31.26 4.14 13.90
N VAL A 230 30.86 5.17 13.17
CA VAL A 230 29.58 5.87 13.36
C VAL A 230 28.40 5.03 12.86
N ILE A 231 28.52 4.36 11.73
CA ILE A 231 27.42 3.57 11.15
C ILE A 231 27.11 2.32 11.98
N LEU A 232 28.11 1.71 12.62
CA LEU A 232 27.88 0.57 13.52
C LEU A 232 26.95 0.89 14.72
N VAL A 233 26.74 2.18 15.01
CA VAL A 233 25.86 2.65 16.10
C VAL A 233 24.40 2.70 15.65
N VAL A 234 24.14 2.83 14.35
CA VAL A 234 22.79 2.97 13.79
C VAL A 234 21.85 1.83 14.20
N PRO A 235 22.24 0.55 14.15
CA PRO A 235 21.42 -0.55 14.62
C PRO A 235 20.97 -0.40 16.08
N LEU A 236 21.80 0.19 16.96
CA LEU A 236 21.47 0.37 18.37
C LEU A 236 20.29 1.34 18.57
N GLY A 237 20.23 2.40 17.76
CA GLY A 237 19.09 3.31 17.73
C GLY A 237 17.84 2.65 17.14
N VAL A 238 18.01 1.91 16.04
CA VAL A 238 16.91 1.18 15.37
C VAL A 238 16.26 0.17 16.32
N VAL A 239 17.05 -0.58 17.10
CA VAL A 239 16.54 -1.53 18.10
C VAL A 239 15.63 -0.85 19.11
N GLY A 240 16.00 0.33 19.61
CA GLY A 240 15.15 1.11 20.53
C GLY A 240 13.85 1.56 19.90
N ALA A 241 13.91 2.09 18.67
CA ALA A 241 12.73 2.53 17.95
C ALA A 241 11.76 1.37 17.70
N VAL A 242 12.27 0.22 17.24
CA VAL A 242 11.47 -1.00 17.00
C VAL A 242 10.90 -1.54 18.31
N ALA A 243 11.70 -1.63 19.38
CA ALA A 243 11.26 -2.17 20.66
C ALA A 243 10.11 -1.36 21.25
N PHE A 244 10.23 -0.03 21.33
CA PHE A 244 9.18 0.82 21.88
C PHE A 244 7.91 0.82 21.04
N THR A 245 8.05 0.81 19.71
CA THR A 245 6.92 0.74 18.78
C THR A 245 6.17 -0.58 18.92
N THR A 246 6.92 -1.69 19.05
CA THR A 246 6.36 -3.03 19.25
C THR A 246 5.69 -3.17 20.62
N LEU A 247 6.31 -2.65 21.69
CA LEU A 247 5.73 -2.65 23.04
C LEU A 247 4.41 -1.88 23.12
N ARG A 248 4.23 -0.86 22.27
CA ARG A 248 2.96 -0.13 22.16
C ARG A 248 1.98 -0.72 21.15
N GLY A 249 2.30 -1.86 20.52
CA GLY A 249 1.44 -2.50 19.51
C GLY A 249 1.24 -1.65 18.25
N MET A 250 2.18 -0.74 17.95
CA MET A 250 2.09 0.15 16.79
C MET A 250 2.66 -0.52 15.54
N SER A 251 2.16 -0.13 14.38
CA SER A 251 2.57 -0.70 13.08
C SER A 251 3.79 0.02 12.49
N ASN A 252 4.49 -0.67 11.58
CA ASN A 252 5.55 -0.07 10.76
C ASN A 252 4.92 0.72 9.60
N ASP A 253 4.52 1.96 9.87
CA ASP A 253 3.93 2.88 8.90
C ASP A 253 4.92 3.96 8.45
N VAL A 254 4.49 4.88 7.57
CA VAL A 254 5.34 5.96 7.06
C VAL A 254 5.85 6.88 8.19
N TYR A 255 5.07 7.10 9.24
CA TYR A 255 5.49 7.90 10.39
C TYR A 255 6.63 7.22 11.16
N PHE A 256 6.54 5.90 11.35
CA PHE A 256 7.62 5.09 11.89
C PHE A 256 8.87 5.18 11.00
N GLN A 257 8.74 5.11 9.67
CA GLN A 257 9.89 5.20 8.76
C GLN A 257 10.63 6.54 8.87
N VAL A 258 9.90 7.65 8.94
CA VAL A 258 10.46 9.00 9.15
C VAL A 258 11.10 9.10 10.55
N GLY A 259 10.45 8.52 11.56
CA GLY A 259 11.00 8.46 12.92
C GLY A 259 12.29 7.63 13.01
N LEU A 260 12.38 6.54 12.23
CA LEU A 260 13.57 5.71 12.13
C LEU A 260 14.73 6.50 11.52
N LEU A 261 14.52 7.19 10.40
CA LEU A 261 15.54 8.05 9.78
C LEU A 261 16.02 9.15 10.74
N THR A 262 15.10 9.76 11.46
CA THR A 262 15.43 10.75 12.50
C THR A 262 16.30 10.12 13.59
N THR A 263 15.97 8.90 14.03
CA THR A 263 16.74 8.14 15.01
C THR A 263 18.16 7.81 14.52
N VAL A 264 18.30 7.44 13.24
CA VAL A 264 19.62 7.24 12.60
C VAL A 264 20.45 8.51 12.71
N GLY A 265 19.90 9.66 12.32
CA GLY A 265 20.60 10.95 12.41
C GLY A 265 21.00 11.33 13.83
N LEU A 266 20.12 11.12 14.81
CA LEU A 266 20.40 11.39 16.24
C LEU A 266 21.49 10.48 16.79
N SER A 267 21.46 9.19 16.42
CA SER A 267 22.49 8.21 16.77
C SER A 267 23.85 8.61 16.19
N CYS A 268 23.87 8.99 14.91
CA CYS A 268 25.07 9.48 14.24
C CYS A 268 25.62 10.74 14.91
N LYS A 269 24.78 11.73 15.25
CA LYS A 269 25.21 12.94 15.95
C LYS A 269 25.93 12.62 17.26
N ASN A 270 25.36 11.74 18.08
CA ASN A 270 25.95 11.35 19.36
C ASN A 270 27.28 10.61 19.16
N ALA A 271 27.36 9.73 18.16
CA ALA A 271 28.58 8.99 17.84
C ALA A 271 29.70 9.90 17.32
N ILE A 272 29.36 10.81 16.40
CA ILE A 272 30.26 11.81 15.81
C ILE A 272 30.95 12.63 16.90
N LEU A 273 30.19 13.14 17.87
CA LEU A 273 30.75 13.98 18.94
C LEU A 273 31.82 13.28 19.78
N ILE A 274 31.69 11.96 20.00
CA ILE A 274 32.69 11.16 20.73
C ILE A 274 33.89 10.89 19.82
N VAL A 275 33.64 10.39 18.61
CA VAL A 275 34.68 9.95 17.68
C VAL A 275 35.56 11.11 17.22
N GLU A 276 34.98 12.28 16.96
CA GLU A 276 35.71 13.48 16.59
C GLU A 276 36.67 13.93 17.70
N PHE A 277 36.21 13.97 18.95
CA PHE A 277 37.06 14.35 20.08
C PHE A 277 38.15 13.32 20.35
N ALA A 278 37.84 12.03 20.23
CA ALA A 278 38.84 10.97 20.36
C ALA A 278 39.90 11.06 19.25
N LYS A 279 39.50 11.33 18.00
CA LYS A 279 40.41 11.56 16.87
C LYS A 279 41.31 12.77 17.11
N GLN A 280 40.75 13.90 17.55
CA GLN A 280 41.53 15.11 17.84
C GLN A 280 42.56 14.89 18.94
N LEU A 281 42.20 14.21 20.03
CA LEU A 281 43.14 13.87 21.11
C LEU A 281 44.23 12.90 20.64
N GLN A 282 43.89 11.97 19.73
CA GLN A 282 44.85 11.07 19.11
C GLN A 282 45.83 11.82 18.18
N GLU A 283 45.34 12.80 17.42
CA GLU A 283 46.18 13.66 16.56
C GLU A 283 47.11 14.57 17.38
N GLN A 284 46.73 14.89 18.62
CA GLN A 284 47.59 15.57 19.59
C GLN A 284 48.63 14.62 20.25
N GLY A 285 48.71 13.36 19.80
CA GLY A 285 49.72 12.39 20.24
C GLY A 285 49.32 11.51 21.42
N ARG A 286 48.07 11.56 21.90
CA ARG A 286 47.62 10.67 22.97
C ARG A 286 47.39 9.24 22.47
N ASP A 287 47.55 8.27 23.36
CA ASP A 287 47.23 6.88 23.05
C ASP A 287 45.74 6.70 22.72
N LEU A 288 45.42 5.73 21.86
CA LEU A 288 44.07 5.48 21.36
C LEU A 288 43.08 5.24 22.50
N PHE A 289 43.48 4.47 23.52
CA PHE A 289 42.57 4.13 24.62
C PHE A 289 42.33 5.34 25.52
N ASP A 290 43.40 6.05 25.91
CA ASP A 290 43.33 7.23 26.76
C ASP A 290 42.56 8.38 26.11
N ALA A 291 42.81 8.63 24.81
CA ALA A 291 42.10 9.62 24.02
C ALA A 291 40.59 9.33 23.96
N THR A 292 40.22 8.06 23.80
CA THR A 292 38.81 7.65 23.76
C THR A 292 38.14 7.83 25.12
N LEU A 293 38.82 7.46 26.21
CA LEU A 293 38.27 7.55 27.57
C LEU A 293 38.04 9.02 27.99
N GLU A 294 38.98 9.90 27.64
CA GLU A 294 38.86 11.34 27.88
C GLU A 294 37.77 11.96 27.02
N ALA A 295 37.67 11.60 25.74
CA ALA A 295 36.61 12.07 24.85
C ALA A 295 35.22 11.72 25.39
N VAL A 296 35.01 10.49 25.88
CA VAL A 296 33.75 10.07 26.50
C VAL A 296 33.43 10.89 27.74
N ARG A 297 34.40 11.10 28.64
CA ARG A 297 34.20 11.91 29.86
C ARG A 297 33.78 13.34 29.54
N LEU A 298 34.45 13.98 28.58
CA LEU A 298 34.15 15.35 28.16
C LEU A 298 32.78 15.47 27.48
N ARG A 299 32.37 14.44 26.73
CA ARG A 299 31.15 14.46 25.91
C ARG A 299 29.92 13.91 26.62
N LEU A 300 30.07 13.17 27.72
CA LEU A 300 28.96 12.59 28.47
C LEU A 300 27.90 13.63 28.85
N ARG A 301 28.32 14.76 29.46
CA ARG A 301 27.39 15.81 29.90
C ARG A 301 26.66 16.48 28.73
N PRO A 302 27.33 16.95 27.67
CA PRO A 302 26.66 17.45 26.46
C PRO A 302 25.70 16.44 25.81
N ILE A 303 26.10 15.17 25.68
CA ILE A 303 25.28 14.12 25.05
C ILE A 303 24.01 13.87 25.85
N LEU A 304 24.12 13.74 27.18
CA LEU A 304 22.95 13.57 28.05
C LEU A 304 22.04 14.80 27.99
N MET A 305 22.60 16.01 28.03
CA MET A 305 21.82 17.24 27.92
C MET A 305 20.98 17.29 26.65
N THR A 306 21.58 17.06 25.48
CA THR A 306 20.83 17.12 24.21
C THR A 306 19.85 15.96 24.06
N SER A 307 20.22 14.77 24.53
CA SER A 307 19.37 13.58 24.43
C SER A 307 18.14 13.70 25.33
N LEU A 308 18.30 14.17 26.56
CA LEU A 308 17.20 14.41 27.49
C LEU A 308 16.30 15.55 27.00
N ALA A 309 16.88 16.68 26.56
CA ALA A 309 16.11 17.81 26.04
C ALA A 309 15.23 17.39 24.85
N PHE A 310 15.80 16.62 23.92
CA PHE A 310 15.05 16.11 22.78
C PHE A 310 14.02 15.04 23.20
N GLY A 311 14.40 14.11 24.08
CA GLY A 311 13.51 13.07 24.61
C GLY A 311 12.28 13.66 25.31
N PHE A 312 12.46 14.68 26.17
CA PHE A 312 11.35 15.42 26.77
C PHE A 312 10.60 16.29 25.77
N GLY A 313 11.28 16.83 24.75
CA GLY A 313 10.66 17.60 23.67
C GLY A 313 9.70 16.78 22.79
N VAL A 314 10.00 15.49 22.56
CA VAL A 314 9.12 14.59 21.82
C VAL A 314 8.08 13.88 22.69
N LEU A 315 8.23 13.93 24.03
CA LEU A 315 7.31 13.30 24.98
C LEU A 315 5.84 13.73 24.77
N PRO A 316 5.49 14.99 24.48
CA PRO A 316 4.12 15.39 24.16
C PRO A 316 3.54 14.68 22.93
N LEU A 317 4.37 14.30 21.96
CA LEU A 317 3.92 13.54 20.79
C LEU A 317 3.61 12.08 21.18
N VAL A 318 4.39 11.51 22.09
CA VAL A 318 4.23 10.14 22.60
C VAL A 318 2.94 9.97 23.41
N VAL A 319 2.53 10.98 24.18
CA VAL A 319 1.32 10.93 25.04
C VAL A 319 0.13 11.71 24.48
N GLY A 320 0.31 12.41 23.35
CA GLY A 320 -0.68 13.32 22.81
C GLY A 320 -2.01 12.64 22.49
N VAL A 321 -3.12 13.27 22.90
CA VAL A 321 -4.49 12.82 22.66
C VAL A 321 -5.23 13.76 21.69
N GLY A 322 -6.37 13.32 21.15
CA GLY A 322 -7.22 14.12 20.26
C GLY A 322 -6.93 13.92 18.78
N ALA A 323 -7.34 14.90 17.96
CA ALA A 323 -7.24 14.80 16.50
C ALA A 323 -5.78 14.63 16.04
N GLY A 324 -5.52 13.60 15.22
CA GLY A 324 -4.19 13.27 14.74
C GLY A 324 -3.28 12.58 15.77
N ALA A 325 -3.81 12.16 16.92
CA ALA A 325 -3.03 11.48 17.96
C ALA A 325 -2.27 10.25 17.43
N ALA A 326 -2.91 9.41 16.60
CA ALA A 326 -2.28 8.20 16.05
C ALA A 326 -0.96 8.49 15.31
N GLY A 327 -0.95 9.49 14.41
CA GLY A 327 0.25 9.88 13.68
C GLY A 327 1.33 10.51 14.58
N ARG A 328 0.94 11.36 15.53
CA ARG A 328 1.86 11.98 16.50
C ARG A 328 2.50 10.93 17.41
N GLN A 329 1.70 9.98 17.90
CA GLN A 329 2.18 8.89 18.74
C GLN A 329 3.10 7.96 17.96
N ALA A 330 2.82 7.69 16.67
CA ALA A 330 3.65 6.81 15.84
C ALA A 330 5.06 7.37 15.65
N ILE A 331 5.16 8.62 15.18
CA ILE A 331 6.47 9.27 15.01
C ILE A 331 7.16 9.53 16.37
N GLY A 332 6.41 9.98 17.38
CA GLY A 332 6.95 10.28 18.71
C GLY A 332 7.51 9.05 19.40
N THR A 333 6.80 7.93 19.37
CA THR A 333 7.22 6.68 20.03
C THR A 333 8.49 6.10 19.40
N ALA A 334 8.56 6.08 18.06
CA ALA A 334 9.73 5.59 17.34
C ALA A 334 10.97 6.43 17.66
N VAL A 335 10.85 7.76 17.59
CA VAL A 335 11.94 8.69 17.84
C VAL A 335 12.36 8.68 19.32
N PHE A 336 11.41 8.60 20.25
CA PHE A 336 11.69 8.55 21.68
C PHE A 336 12.43 7.25 22.05
N GLY A 337 11.91 6.10 21.64
CA GLY A 337 12.58 4.81 21.89
C GLY A 337 13.95 4.73 21.24
N GLY A 338 14.06 5.27 20.03
CA GLY A 338 15.32 5.40 19.30
C GLY A 338 16.35 6.24 20.05
N MET A 339 15.96 7.42 20.53
CA MET A 339 16.81 8.31 21.32
C MET A 339 17.26 7.64 22.62
N VAL A 340 16.35 7.07 23.40
CA VAL A 340 16.68 6.40 24.68
C VAL A 340 17.72 5.30 24.46
N SER A 341 17.49 4.43 23.48
CA SER A 341 18.42 3.34 23.16
C SER A 341 19.75 3.87 22.62
N ALA A 342 19.73 4.83 21.69
CA ALA A 342 20.93 5.40 21.11
C ALA A 342 21.80 6.11 22.15
N THR A 343 21.21 6.77 23.15
CA THR A 343 21.96 7.43 24.23
C THR A 343 22.52 6.40 25.19
N VAL A 344 21.69 5.49 25.72
CA VAL A 344 22.12 4.51 26.72
C VAL A 344 23.16 3.56 26.12
N LEU A 345 22.88 2.96 24.96
CA LEU A 345 23.80 2.03 24.32
C LEU A 345 24.97 2.75 23.63
N GLY A 346 24.73 3.90 23.00
CA GLY A 346 25.75 4.61 22.25
C GLY A 346 26.91 5.10 23.11
N ILE A 347 26.66 5.56 24.35
CA ILE A 347 27.74 6.01 25.25
C ILE A 347 28.76 4.88 25.52
N PHE A 348 28.32 3.63 25.59
CA PHE A 348 29.20 2.48 25.83
C PHE A 348 29.75 1.86 24.56
N PHE A 349 28.94 1.74 23.51
CA PHE A 349 29.33 1.02 22.29
C PHE A 349 30.10 1.89 21.29
N VAL A 350 29.89 3.21 21.24
CA VAL A 350 30.66 4.10 20.34
C VAL A 350 32.17 4.01 20.62
N PRO A 351 32.65 4.10 21.87
CA PRO A 351 34.07 3.92 22.21
C PRO A 351 34.62 2.57 21.76
N VAL A 352 33.84 1.51 21.95
CA VAL A 352 34.21 0.14 21.58
C VAL A 352 34.34 0.02 20.07
N PHE A 353 33.38 0.53 19.30
CA PHE A 353 33.46 0.51 17.84
C PHE A 353 34.63 1.34 17.31
N PHE A 354 34.84 2.53 17.87
CA PHE A 354 35.96 3.38 17.46
C PHE A 354 37.32 2.70 17.69
N THR A 355 37.54 2.16 18.90
CA THR A 355 38.80 1.50 19.26
C THR A 355 39.03 0.23 18.43
N LEU A 356 38.02 -0.62 18.26
CA LEU A 356 38.10 -1.84 17.43
C LEU A 356 38.42 -1.55 15.96
N ILE A 357 37.76 -0.55 15.37
CA ILE A 357 37.96 -0.24 13.96
C ILE A 357 39.31 0.44 13.76
N ARG A 358 39.71 1.37 14.64
CA ARG A 358 41.04 1.99 14.58
C ARG A 358 42.16 0.96 14.78
N SER A 359 42.02 0.02 15.70
CA SER A 359 43.04 -1.03 15.91
C SER A 359 43.15 -1.93 14.69
N PHE A 360 42.02 -2.33 14.09
CA PHE A 360 42.00 -3.18 12.90
C PHE A 360 42.64 -2.51 11.67
N PHE A 361 42.33 -1.23 11.42
CA PHE A 361 42.92 -0.49 10.30
C PHE A 361 44.39 -0.13 10.53
N ARG A 362 44.82 0.14 11.78
CA ARG A 362 46.22 0.42 12.12
C ARG A 362 47.11 -0.82 12.02
N ALA A 363 46.59 -1.99 12.43
CA ALA A 363 47.28 -3.28 12.27
C ALA A 363 47.53 -3.64 10.79
N ARG A 364 46.65 -3.22 9.88
CA ARG A 364 46.79 -3.44 8.43
C ARG A 364 47.84 -2.55 7.76
N VAL A 365 48.16 -1.40 8.35
CA VAL A 365 49.22 -0.49 7.88
C VAL A 365 50.61 -0.88 8.44
N GLN A 366 50.66 -1.60 9.57
CA GLN A 366 51.91 -2.07 10.20
C GLN A 366 52.27 -3.53 9.89
N ALA A 367 51.61 -4.19 8.93
CA ALA A 367 52.07 -5.49 8.45
C ALA A 367 53.48 -5.33 7.82
N PRO A 368 54.53 -5.93 8.40
CA PRO A 368 55.89 -5.67 7.96
C PRO A 368 56.09 -6.22 6.56
N VAL A 369 56.52 -5.36 5.63
CA VAL A 369 57.28 -5.80 4.46
C VAL A 369 58.51 -6.50 5.04
N ALA A 370 58.53 -7.83 4.94
CA ALA A 370 59.70 -8.62 5.29
C ALA A 370 60.87 -8.13 4.42
N SER A 371 61.73 -7.31 5.03
CA SER A 371 63.04 -6.94 4.50
C SER A 371 63.86 -8.22 4.39
N GLY A 372 63.95 -8.76 3.18
CA GLY A 372 64.96 -9.74 2.82
C GLY A 372 66.32 -9.05 2.78
N ALA A 373 66.99 -8.96 3.93
CA ALA A 373 68.38 -8.57 4.04
C ALA A 373 69.14 -9.67 4.80
N HIS A 374 69.48 -10.75 4.08
CA HIS A 374 70.62 -11.59 4.47
C HIS A 374 71.90 -10.91 3.95
N HIS A 375 72.59 -10.23 4.86
CA HIS A 375 74.03 -10.00 4.75
C HIS A 375 74.76 -11.16 5.44
N GLY A 376 75.73 -11.73 4.73
CA GLY A 376 76.68 -12.70 5.26
C GLY A 376 77.79 -12.90 4.25
N GLY A 377 78.78 -12.01 4.28
CA GLY A 377 80.05 -12.20 3.58
C GLY A 377 81.03 -13.05 4.39
N ALA A 378 82.05 -13.53 3.67
CA ALA A 378 83.30 -14.17 4.10
C ALA A 378 83.28 -15.68 4.39
N ALA A 379 83.64 -16.48 3.37
CA ALA A 379 84.96 -17.12 3.27
C ALA A 379 85.29 -17.39 1.80
#